data_AF-H9U8Q7-F1
#
_entry.id   AF-H9U8Q7-F1
#
_cell.length_a   1.000
_cell.length_b   1.000
_cell.length_c   1.000
_cell.angle_alpha   90.00
_cell.angle_beta   90.00
_cell.angle_gamma   90.00
#
_symmetry.space_group_name_H-M   'P 1'
#
loop_
_entity.id
_entity.type
_entity.pdbx_description
1 polymer ?
#
loop_
_entity_poly.entity_id
_entity_poly.type
_entity_poly.pdbx_seq_one_letter_code
_entity_poly.pdbx_strand_id
1 'polypeptide(L)'
;LWHGILGFVIGCLGVISWCGNGVVIYIFSCTKSLRTPSNLLVVNLAFSDFFMMVVMCPFMLVNCMNETWVFGPLMCELYAFAGSLFGCASIWTMVTIAMDRYN
;
A
#
# COMPACT_ATOMS: atom_id res chain seq x y z
N LEU A 1 -10.25 -2.38 -24.56
CA LEU A 1 -10.99 -3.27 -23.62
C LEU A 1 -10.10 -3.72 -22.45
N TRP A 2 -8.93 -4.29 -22.72
CA TRP A 2 -8.01 -4.81 -21.69
C TRP A 2 -7.54 -3.74 -20.68
N HIS A 3 -7.09 -2.57 -21.16
CA HIS A 3 -6.64 -1.47 -20.28
C HIS A 3 -7.76 -0.91 -19.38
N GLY A 4 -9.01 -0.90 -19.87
CA GLY A 4 -10.17 -0.49 -19.07
C GLY A 4 -10.51 -1.47 -17.95
N ILE A 5 -10.45 -2.78 -18.22
CA ILE A 5 -10.62 -3.83 -17.20
C ILE A 5 -9.50 -3.73 -16.15
N LEU A 6 -8.26 -3.57 -16.60
CA LEU A 6 -7.12 -3.41 -15.70
C LEU A 6 -7.28 -2.18 -14.80
N GLY A 7 -7.64 -1.03 -15.39
CA GLY A 7 -7.93 0.19 -14.65
C GLY A 7 -9.05 0.02 -13.63
N PHE A 8 -10.17 -0.63 -14.02
CA PHE A 8 -11.27 -0.91 -13.11
C PHE A 8 -10.83 -1.77 -11.92
N VAL A 9 -10.14 -2.89 -12.17
CA VAL A 9 -9.66 -3.79 -11.12
C VAL A 9 -8.70 -3.08 -10.17
N ILE A 10 -7.72 -2.33 -10.71
CA ILE A 10 -6.75 -1.60 -9.90
C ILE A 10 -7.43 -0.49 -9.10
N GLY A 11 -8.40 0.20 -9.68
CA GLY A 11 -9.22 1.20 -8.97
C GLY A 11 -9.97 0.59 -7.79
N CYS A 12 -10.65 -0.54 -8.00
CA CYS A 12 -11.34 -1.27 -6.92
C CYS A 12 -10.37 -1.72 -5.83
N LEU A 13 -9.24 -2.33 -6.19
CA LEU A 13 -8.21 -2.77 -5.23
C LEU A 13 -7.62 -1.59 -4.46
N GLY A 14 -7.37 -0.47 -5.12
CA GLY A 14 -6.88 0.76 -4.51
C GLY A 14 -7.85 1.31 -3.46
N VAL A 15 -9.13 1.41 -3.79
CA VAL A 15 -10.17 1.85 -2.84
C VAL A 15 -10.28 0.91 -1.65
N ILE A 16 -10.33 -0.40 -1.89
CA ILE A 16 -10.41 -1.41 -0.82
C ILE A 16 -9.18 -1.31 0.09
N SER A 17 -7.99 -1.17 -0.48
CA SER A 17 -6.75 -1.07 0.29
C SER A 17 -6.67 0.23 1.09
N TRP A 18 -7.03 1.38 0.51
CA TRP A 18 -7.03 2.65 1.24
C TRP A 18 -8.02 2.63 2.40
N CYS A 19 -9.26 2.20 2.16
CA CYS A 19 -10.27 2.12 3.20
C CYS A 19 -9.89 1.09 4.27
N GLY A 20 -9.47 -0.11 3.87
CA GLY A 20 -9.11 -1.18 4.77
C GLY A 20 -7.93 -0.81 5.68
N ASN A 21 -6.81 -0.40 5.09
CA ASN A 21 -5.63 -0.01 5.85
C ASN A 21 -5.84 1.28 6.65
N GLY A 22 -6.62 2.23 6.12
CA GLY A 22 -7.00 3.44 6.84
C GLY A 22 -7.81 3.14 8.11
N VAL A 23 -8.75 2.18 8.04
CA VAL A 23 -9.52 1.71 9.20
C VAL A 23 -8.61 1.04 10.23
N VAL A 24 -7.65 0.21 9.80
CA VAL A 24 -6.67 -0.42 10.71
C VAL A 24 -5.86 0.67 11.43
N ILE A 25 -5.28 1.62 10.70
CA ILE A 25 -4.51 2.72 11.30
C ILE A 25 -5.36 3.50 12.30
N TYR A 26 -6.62 3.81 11.94
CA TYR A 26 -7.56 4.55 12.79
C TYR A 26 -7.86 3.80 14.10
N ILE A 27 -8.27 2.53 14.03
CA ILE A 27 -8.68 1.74 15.20
C ILE A 27 -7.53 1.61 16.21
N PHE A 28 -6.33 1.29 15.73
CA PHE A 28 -5.16 1.11 16.59
C PHE A 28 -4.62 2.44 17.14
N SER A 29 -4.83 3.55 16.42
CA SER A 29 -4.47 4.89 16.91
C SER A 29 -5.42 5.39 18.00
N CYS A 30 -6.72 5.16 17.86
CA CYS A 30 -7.74 5.61 18.81
C CYS A 30 -7.81 4.75 20.09
N THR A 31 -7.51 3.46 19.99
CA THR A 31 -7.70 2.52 21.10
C THR A 31 -6.42 2.31 21.89
N LYS A 32 -6.28 2.99 23.04
CA LYS A 32 -5.06 2.92 23.88
C LYS A 32 -4.69 1.49 24.33
N SER A 33 -5.69 0.64 24.61
CA SER A 33 -5.46 -0.75 25.04
C SER A 33 -4.83 -1.63 23.96
N LEU A 34 -4.91 -1.24 22.68
CA LEU A 34 -4.33 -1.98 21.56
C LEU A 34 -2.87 -1.58 21.27
N ARG A 35 -2.28 -0.62 21.99
CA ARG A 35 -0.91 -0.14 21.74
C ARG A 35 0.15 -1.05 22.36
N THR A 36 0.20 -2.30 21.92
CA THR A 36 1.24 -3.27 22.29
C THR A 36 2.32 -3.32 21.19
N PRO A 37 3.56 -3.77 21.52
CA PRO A 37 4.63 -3.90 20.54
C PRO A 37 4.24 -4.71 19.29
N SER A 38 3.58 -5.86 19.47
CA SER A 38 3.09 -6.70 18.36
C SER A 38 2.08 -5.96 17.47
N ASN A 39 1.23 -5.12 18.06
CA ASN A 39 0.21 -4.37 17.34
C ASN A 39 0.80 -3.16 16.60
N LEU A 40 1.92 -2.61 17.06
CA LEU A 40 2.64 -1.57 16.31
C LEU A 40 3.21 -2.11 14.99
N LEU A 41 3.59 -3.38 14.93
CA LEU A 41 4.00 -4.01 13.67
C LEU A 41 2.83 -4.07 12.67
N VAL A 42 1.62 -4.37 13.15
CA VAL A 42 0.41 -4.36 12.30
C VAL A 42 0.11 -2.94 11.79
N VAL A 43 0.29 -1.92 12.62
CA VAL A 43 0.16 -0.52 12.19
C VAL A 43 1.20 -0.15 11.14
N ASN A 44 2.46 -0.59 11.30
CA ASN A 44 3.51 -0.36 10.32
C ASN A 44 3.20 -1.02 8.97
N LEU A 45 2.67 -2.25 9.00
CA LEU A 45 2.22 -2.96 7.81
C LEU A 45 1.09 -2.19 7.11
N ALA A 46 0.06 -1.79 7.85
CA ALA A 46 -1.07 -1.04 7.32
C ALA A 46 -0.64 0.33 6.76
N PHE A 47 0.31 1.01 7.42
CA PHE A 47 0.89 2.25 6.94
C PHE A 47 1.60 2.02 5.59
N SER A 48 2.47 1.02 5.50
CA SER A 48 3.19 0.70 4.28
C SER A 48 2.22 0.41 3.11
N ASP A 49 1.21 -0.42 3.33
CA ASP A 49 0.24 -0.81 2.30
C ASP A 49 -0.67 0.36 1.88
N PHE A 50 -1.04 1.23 2.83
CA PHE A 50 -1.81 2.45 2.55
C PHE A 50 -1.02 3.39 1.63
N PHE A 51 0.21 3.74 2.01
CA PHE A 51 1.04 4.65 1.23
C PHE A 51 1.44 4.06 -0.12
N MET A 52 1.72 2.74 -0.18
CA MET A 52 1.96 2.05 -1.44
C MET A 52 0.81 2.27 -2.42
N MET A 53 -0.42 2.01 -2.00
CA MET A 53 -1.57 2.20 -2.89
C MET A 53 -1.85 3.68 -3.18
N VAL A 54 -1.58 4.58 -2.23
CA VAL A 54 -1.75 6.04 -2.44
C VAL A 54 -0.85 6.53 -3.57
N VAL A 55 0.40 6.05 -3.59
CA VAL A 55 1.39 6.44 -4.59
C VAL A 55 1.25 5.62 -5.87
N MET A 56 0.81 4.37 -5.84
CA MET A 56 0.81 3.52 -7.04
C MET A 56 -0.49 3.63 -7.85
N CYS A 57 -1.64 3.57 -7.17
CA CYS A 57 -2.96 3.47 -7.81
C CYS A 57 -3.26 4.61 -8.81
N PRO A 58 -3.15 5.91 -8.44
CA PRO A 58 -3.55 6.99 -9.35
C PRO A 58 -2.70 7.06 -10.62
N PHE A 59 -1.39 6.83 -10.52
CA PHE A 59 -0.50 6.86 -11.69
C PHE A 59 -0.76 5.68 -12.61
N MET A 60 -1.04 4.51 -12.03
CA MET A 60 -1.41 3.32 -12.81
C MET A 60 -2.76 3.50 -13.51
N LEU A 61 -3.75 4.12 -12.87
CA LEU A 61 -5.04 4.44 -13.50
C LEU A 61 -4.87 5.37 -14.72
N VAL A 62 -4.07 6.43 -14.57
CA VAL A 62 -3.80 7.35 -15.68
C VAL A 62 -3.03 6.65 -16.80
N ASN A 63 -2.07 5.79 -16.47
CA ASN A 63 -1.35 4.98 -17.45
C ASN A 63 -2.30 4.04 -18.21
N CYS A 64 -3.26 3.40 -17.53
CA CYS A 64 -4.30 2.58 -18.18
C CYS A 64 -5.18 3.40 -19.13
N MET A 65 -5.47 4.67 -18.83
CA MET A 65 -6.29 5.52 -19.71
C MET A 65 -5.51 6.05 -20.92
N ASN A 66 -4.22 6.34 -20.77
CA ASN A 66 -3.37 6.86 -21.83
C ASN A 66 -2.65 5.76 -22.63
N GLU A 67 -2.74 4.50 -22.18
CA GLU A 67 -2.07 3.32 -22.73
C GLU A 67 -0.53 3.44 -22.76
N THR A 68 0.02 4.46 -22.11
CA THR A 68 1.45 4.75 -22.02
C THR A 68 1.78 5.59 -20.79
N TRP A 69 3.04 5.55 -20.38
CA TRP A 69 3.54 6.34 -19.26
C TRP A 69 3.71 7.82 -19.64
N VAL A 70 2.85 8.67 -19.09
CA VAL A 70 2.79 10.11 -19.43
C VAL A 70 3.51 11.03 -18.44
N PHE A 71 3.98 10.51 -17.30
CA PHE A 71 4.52 11.34 -16.21
C PHE A 71 6.02 11.66 -16.33
N GLY A 72 6.67 11.21 -17.41
CA GLY A 72 8.10 11.43 -17.65
C GLY A 72 9.02 10.50 -16.86
N PRO A 73 10.34 10.57 -17.12
CA PRO A 73 11.33 9.62 -16.60
C PRO A 73 11.51 9.69 -15.08
N LEU A 74 11.60 10.90 -14.51
CA LEU A 74 11.76 11.09 -13.06
C LEU A 74 10.62 10.43 -12.26
N MET A 75 9.38 10.60 -12.71
CA MET A 75 8.24 9.98 -12.02
C MET A 75 8.22 8.47 -12.18
N CYS A 76 8.77 7.92 -13.27
CA CYS A 76 8.92 6.48 -13.44
C CYS A 76 9.89 5.91 -12.38
N GLU A 77 11.03 6.59 -12.17
CA GLU A 77 12.00 6.21 -11.14
C GLU A 77 11.41 6.34 -9.74
N LEU A 78 10.72 7.44 -9.44
CA LEU A 78 10.05 7.63 -8.15
C LEU A 78 8.95 6.60 -7.90
N TYR A 79 8.18 6.26 -8.93
CA TYR A 79 7.17 5.21 -8.88
C TYR A 79 7.83 3.87 -8.52
N ALA A 80 8.86 3.45 -9.26
CA ALA A 80 9.58 2.22 -8.99
C ALA A 80 10.22 2.20 -7.59
N PHE A 81 10.83 3.30 -7.18
CA PHE A 81 11.43 3.46 -5.86
C PHE A 81 10.39 3.33 -4.74
N ALA A 82 9.28 4.07 -4.82
CA ALA A 82 8.22 4.02 -3.82
C ALA A 82 7.60 2.62 -3.73
N GLY A 83 7.34 1.97 -4.87
CA GLY A 83 6.83 0.61 -4.93
C GLY A 83 7.77 -0.39 -4.26
N SER A 84 9.07 -0.28 -4.52
CA SER A 84 10.07 -1.12 -3.86
C SER A 84 10.18 -0.83 -2.36
N LEU A 85 10.19 0.44 -1.96
CA LEU A 85 10.35 0.84 -0.56
C LEU A 85 9.21 0.29 0.30
N PHE A 86 7.96 0.57 -0.09
CA PHE A 86 6.79 0.10 0.66
C PHE A 86 6.60 -1.42 0.53
N GLY A 87 6.85 -1.99 -0.65
CA GLY A 87 6.80 -3.44 -0.82
C GLY A 87 7.79 -4.19 0.09
N CYS A 88 9.05 -3.73 0.14
CA CYS A 88 10.06 -4.29 1.04
C CYS A 88 9.70 -4.07 2.51
N ALA A 89 9.23 -2.88 2.89
CA ALA A 89 8.81 -2.59 4.26
C ALA A 89 7.68 -3.51 4.72
N SER A 90 6.68 -3.77 3.87
CA SER A 90 5.59 -4.71 4.17
C SER A 90 6.11 -6.14 4.37
N ILE A 91 7.00 -6.62 3.48
CA ILE A 91 7.59 -7.98 3.60
C ILE A 91 8.38 -8.13 4.91
N TRP A 92 9.28 -7.19 5.21
CA TRP A 92 10.07 -7.23 6.45
C TRP A 92 9.21 -7.15 7.70
N THR A 93 8.12 -6.38 7.65
CA THR A 93 7.15 -6.31 8.74
C THR A 93 6.42 -7.64 8.93
N MET A 94 5.98 -8.29 7.85
CA MET A 94 5.37 -9.62 7.93
C MET A 94 6.32 -10.66 8.53
N VAL A 95 7.59 -10.63 8.15
CA VAL A 95 8.62 -11.52 8.75
C VAL A 95 8.76 -11.27 10.24
N THR A 96 8.79 -10.01 10.66
CA THR A 96 8.91 -9.64 12.07
C THR A 96 7.67 -10.07 12.87
N ILE A 97 6.48 -9.90 12.31
CA ILE A 97 5.23 -10.41 12.91
C ILE A 97 5.29 -11.93 13.05
N ALA A 98 5.76 -12.65 12.03
CA ALA A 98 5.89 -14.11 12.10
C ALA A 98 6.85 -14.56 13.20
N MET A 99 7.97 -13.85 13.39
CA MET A 99 8.91 -14.12 14.48
C MET A 99 8.31 -13.82 15.86
N ASP A 100 7.61 -12.69 16.02
CA ASP A 100 6.93 -12.29 17.26
C ASP A 100 5.83 -13.29 17.67
N ARG A 101 5.19 -13.96 16.70
CA ARG A 101 4.17 -14.98 16.96
C ARG A 101 4.73 -16.36 17.26
N TYR A 102 5.95 -16.64 16.83
CA TYR A 102 6.61 -17.92 17.07
C TYR A 102 7.23 -17.99 18.46
N ASN A 103 7.71 -16.85 18.96
CA ASN A 103 8.31 -16.69 20.28
C ASN A 103 7.26 -16.57 21.38
#